data_AF-A0A4Y7U1G8-F1
#
_entry.id   AF-A0A4Y7U1G8-F1
#
_cell.length_a   1.000
_cell.length_b   1.000
_cell.length_c   1.000
_cell.angle_alpha   90.00
_cell.angle_beta   90.00
_cell.angle_gamma   90.00
#
_symmetry.space_group_name_H-M   'P 1'
#
loop_
_entity.id
_entity.type
_entity.pdbx_description
1 polymer ?
#
loop_
_entity_poly.entity_id
_entity_poly.type
_entity_poly.pdbx_seq_one_letter_code
_entity_poly.pdbx_strand_id
1 'polypeptide(L)'
;MQMSHSDRALQPCLPLELQDLVLHHLSYDRSVLIRSSLVCKDWRNICLPMVFASIDLSSRPGEKAGARFKDFSQLTRAPSYPRFLAEVQHIKIDGTAKPEAILEVQVERLSRLTSICVAGDLRDGVKDVEYYGAISRQFPCLKRLDLVGAVFRKRSTLLEFLSSFADLQSLALGNTKRITAPGKIHSRLVGQAAGNESLAEVVVLHGDRCLTPAYLYPKLSATCLPNSRADDS
;
A
#
# COMPACT_ATOMS: atom_id res chain seq x y z
N MET A 1 -49.46 34.01 -27.66
CA MET A 1 -49.10 34.24 -26.25
C MET A 1 -47.91 33.35 -25.95
N GLN A 2 -46.69 33.86 -26.16
CA GLN A 2 -45.43 33.12 -25.98
C GLN A 2 -45.02 33.25 -24.51
N MET A 3 -45.04 32.14 -23.76
CA MET A 3 -44.42 32.12 -22.43
C MET A 3 -42.92 31.86 -22.59
N SER A 4 -42.15 32.85 -22.17
CA SER A 4 -40.70 32.90 -22.14
C SER A 4 -40.12 31.82 -21.22
N HIS A 5 -39.45 30.84 -21.82
CA HIS A 5 -38.50 29.94 -21.15
C HIS A 5 -37.21 30.69 -20.82
N SER A 6 -37.18 31.51 -19.78
CA SER A 6 -35.92 32.07 -19.27
C SER A 6 -36.11 32.53 -17.83
N ASP A 7 -36.11 31.57 -16.92
CA ASP A 7 -35.61 31.73 -15.56
C ASP A 7 -35.51 30.35 -14.92
N ARG A 8 -34.63 29.50 -15.47
CA ARG A 8 -34.06 28.42 -14.67
C ARG A 8 -33.16 29.10 -13.66
N ALA A 9 -33.71 29.38 -12.48
CA ALA A 9 -32.97 29.83 -11.33
C ALA A 9 -31.64 29.08 -11.28
N LEU A 10 -30.55 29.81 -11.52
CA LEU A 10 -29.19 29.33 -11.34
C LEU A 10 -29.06 29.02 -9.86
N GLN A 11 -29.39 27.78 -9.49
CA GLN A 11 -29.15 27.28 -8.16
C GLN A 11 -27.67 27.57 -7.88
N PRO A 12 -27.32 28.29 -6.79
CA PRO A 12 -25.93 28.57 -6.50
C PRO A 12 -25.26 27.22 -6.22
N CYS A 13 -24.60 26.69 -7.25
CA CYS A 13 -23.71 25.56 -7.10
C CYS A 13 -22.57 26.06 -6.22
N LEU A 14 -22.28 25.31 -5.17
CA LEU A 14 -21.10 25.54 -4.35
C LEU A 14 -19.87 25.62 -5.29
N PRO A 15 -18.98 26.62 -5.17
CA PRO A 15 -17.73 26.67 -5.94
C PRO A 15 -16.96 25.36 -5.89
N LEU A 16 -16.26 24.99 -6.97
CA LEU A 16 -15.61 23.68 -7.11
C LEU A 16 -14.58 23.42 -6.00
N GLU A 17 -13.88 24.47 -5.56
CA GLU A 17 -12.89 24.44 -4.49
C GLU A 17 -13.53 24.07 -3.14
N LEU A 18 -14.74 24.58 -2.89
CA LEU A 18 -15.49 24.26 -1.68
C LEU A 18 -16.11 22.85 -1.78
N GLN A 19 -16.50 22.40 -2.98
CA GLN A 19 -16.92 21.01 -3.19
C GLN A 19 -15.77 20.05 -2.89
N ASP A 20 -14.57 20.33 -3.40
CA ASP A 20 -13.38 19.52 -3.16
C ASP A 20 -13.04 19.43 -1.66
N LEU A 21 -13.07 20.57 -0.96
CA LEU A 21 -12.82 20.60 0.50
C LEU A 21 -13.84 19.76 1.29
N VAL A 22 -15.13 19.88 0.96
CA VAL A 22 -16.18 19.07 1.60
C VAL A 22 -15.95 17.58 1.32
N LEU A 23 -15.69 17.21 0.08
CA LEU A 23 -15.48 15.82 -0.31
C LEU A 23 -14.20 15.23 0.29
N HIS A 24 -13.15 16.03 0.43
CA HIS A 24 -11.93 15.64 1.12
C HIS A 24 -12.18 15.36 2.60
N HIS A 25 -13.00 16.16 3.27
CA HIS A 25 -13.40 15.90 4.66
C HIS A 25 -14.23 14.62 4.81
N LEU A 26 -15.08 14.32 3.81
CA LEU A 26 -15.86 13.09 3.76
C LEU A 26 -15.04 11.85 3.34
N SER A 27 -13.78 12.02 2.94
CA SER A 27 -12.97 10.94 2.37
C SER A 27 -12.64 9.82 3.34
N TYR A 28 -12.80 10.07 4.64
CA TYR A 28 -12.60 9.07 5.69
C TYR A 28 -13.64 7.94 5.62
N ASP A 29 -14.86 8.21 5.11
CA ASP A 29 -15.89 7.20 4.89
C ASP A 29 -16.03 6.89 3.40
N ARG A 30 -15.46 5.74 3.01
CA ARG A 30 -15.52 5.22 1.64
C ARG A 30 -16.95 5.07 1.12
N SER A 31 -17.90 4.68 1.97
CA SER A 31 -19.30 4.50 1.56
C SER A 31 -19.97 5.83 1.28
N VAL A 32 -19.64 6.87 2.06
CA VAL A 32 -20.07 8.24 1.78
C VAL A 32 -19.48 8.73 0.47
N LEU A 33 -18.17 8.57 0.23
CA LEU A 33 -17.56 8.96 -1.04
C LEU A 33 -18.20 8.28 -2.26
N ILE A 34 -18.52 6.98 -2.16
CA ILE A 34 -19.20 6.26 -3.25
C ILE A 34 -20.58 6.87 -3.52
N ARG A 35 -21.37 7.15 -2.48
CA ARG A 35 -22.68 7.79 -2.64
C ARG A 35 -22.56 9.21 -3.20
N SER A 36 -21.60 9.99 -2.71
CA SER A 36 -21.29 11.34 -3.21
C SER A 36 -20.93 11.35 -4.70
N SER A 37 -20.22 10.32 -5.19
CA SER A 37 -19.87 10.19 -6.61
C SER A 37 -21.07 10.02 -7.55
N LEU A 38 -22.26 9.75 -7.01
CA LEU A 38 -23.51 9.59 -7.75
C LEU A 38 -24.33 10.87 -7.84
N VAL A 39 -23.98 11.94 -7.10
CA VAL A 39 -24.74 13.19 -7.03
C VAL A 39 -24.73 13.95 -8.35
N CYS A 40 -23.53 14.27 -8.88
CA CYS A 40 -23.37 14.96 -10.15
C CYS A 40 -22.03 14.61 -10.81
N LYS A 41 -21.81 15.09 -12.04
CA LYS A 41 -20.58 14.82 -12.81
C LYS A 41 -19.33 15.36 -12.11
N ASP A 42 -19.40 16.53 -11.50
CA ASP A 42 -18.23 17.16 -10.86
C ASP A 42 -17.84 16.41 -9.60
N TRP A 43 -18.82 16.05 -8.76
CA TRP A 43 -18.60 15.22 -7.58
C TRP A 43 -18.04 13.86 -7.95
N ARG A 44 -18.51 13.25 -9.05
CA ARG A 44 -17.94 12.02 -9.58
C ARG A 44 -16.46 12.18 -9.93
N ASN A 45 -16.08 13.26 -10.62
CA ASN A 45 -14.70 13.49 -11.03
C ASN A 45 -13.77 13.71 -9.83
N ILE A 46 -14.27 14.30 -8.74
CA ILE A 46 -13.52 14.50 -7.50
C ILE A 46 -13.47 13.20 -6.67
N CYS A 47 -14.59 12.49 -6.51
CA CYS A 47 -14.70 11.33 -5.64
C CYS A 47 -14.02 10.08 -6.17
N LEU A 48 -14.13 9.77 -7.47
CA LEU A 48 -13.64 8.49 -7.99
C LEU A 48 -12.12 8.32 -7.78
N PRO A 49 -11.25 9.32 -8.05
CA PRO A 49 -9.84 9.22 -7.70
C PRO A 49 -9.60 8.88 -6.23
N MET A 50 -10.34 9.48 -5.30
CA MET A 50 -10.23 9.19 -3.86
C MET A 50 -10.68 7.77 -3.52
N VAL A 51 -11.78 7.30 -4.11
CA VAL A 51 -12.29 5.94 -3.92
C VAL A 51 -11.30 4.90 -4.43
N PHE A 52 -10.64 5.15 -5.56
CA PHE A 52 -9.72 4.19 -6.17
C PHE A 52 -8.24 4.39 -5.77
N ALA A 53 -7.92 5.46 -5.02
CA ALA A 53 -6.57 5.69 -4.51
C ALA A 53 -6.04 4.52 -3.68
N SER A 54 -6.93 3.83 -2.96
CA SER A 54 -6.60 2.62 -2.20
C SER A 54 -7.53 1.46 -2.57
N ILE A 55 -6.92 0.34 -2.95
CA ILE A 55 -7.62 -0.89 -3.32
C ILE A 55 -7.16 -2.02 -2.40
N ASP A 56 -8.10 -2.61 -1.66
CA ASP A 56 -7.87 -3.84 -0.91
C ASP A 56 -8.22 -5.05 -1.78
N LEU A 57 -7.23 -5.83 -2.18
CA LEU A 57 -7.34 -7.06 -2.97
C LEU A 57 -7.24 -8.34 -2.13
N SER A 58 -7.26 -8.22 -0.80
CA SER A 58 -7.28 -9.37 0.10
C SER A 58 -8.53 -10.22 -0.13
N SER A 59 -8.37 -11.54 -0.03
CA SER A 59 -9.45 -12.52 -0.13
C SER A 59 -10.47 -12.31 0.98
N ARG A 60 -11.76 -12.45 0.65
CA ARG A 60 -12.83 -12.40 1.65
C ARG A 60 -13.20 -13.82 2.11
N PRO A 61 -13.79 -13.96 3.31
CA PRO A 61 -14.35 -15.24 3.74
C PRO A 61 -15.33 -15.80 2.70
N GLY A 62 -15.16 -17.06 2.31
CA GLY A 62 -16.00 -17.72 1.30
C GLY A 62 -15.57 -17.53 -0.16
N GLU A 63 -14.62 -16.63 -0.45
CA GLU A 63 -14.06 -16.48 -1.79
C GLU A 63 -12.92 -17.48 -2.05
N LYS A 64 -12.72 -17.82 -3.33
CA LYS A 64 -11.54 -18.57 -3.75
C LYS A 64 -10.28 -17.75 -3.44
N ALA A 65 -9.31 -18.39 -2.80
CA ALA A 65 -8.03 -17.78 -2.45
C ALA A 65 -7.37 -17.08 -3.65
N GLY A 66 -7.05 -15.79 -3.48
CA GLY A 66 -6.41 -14.96 -4.50
C GLY A 66 -7.30 -14.58 -5.69
N ALA A 67 -8.60 -14.87 -5.67
CA ALA A 67 -9.50 -14.58 -6.79
C ALA A 67 -9.55 -13.08 -7.11
N ARG A 68 -9.70 -12.22 -6.09
CA ARG A 68 -9.76 -10.76 -6.28
C ARG A 68 -8.48 -10.20 -6.90
N PHE A 69 -7.33 -10.70 -6.47
CA PHE A 69 -6.06 -10.29 -7.05
C PHE A 69 -5.91 -10.77 -8.50
N LYS A 70 -6.35 -12.01 -8.81
CA LYS A 70 -6.38 -12.53 -10.17
C LYS A 70 -7.29 -11.71 -11.09
N ASP A 71 -8.48 -11.36 -10.62
CA ASP A 71 -9.41 -10.53 -11.40
C ASP A 71 -8.80 -9.14 -11.65
N PHE A 72 -8.11 -8.58 -10.66
CA PHE A 72 -7.36 -7.33 -10.81
C PHE A 72 -6.22 -7.45 -11.83
N SER A 73 -5.43 -8.53 -11.80
CA SER A 73 -4.35 -8.73 -12.78
C SER A 73 -4.91 -8.85 -14.21
N GLN A 74 -6.04 -9.54 -14.39
CA GLN A 74 -6.76 -9.59 -15.66
C GLN A 74 -7.27 -8.22 -16.09
N LEU A 75 -7.83 -7.43 -15.17
CA LEU A 75 -8.28 -6.07 -15.44
C LEU A 75 -7.14 -5.17 -15.92
N THR A 76 -5.95 -5.31 -15.33
CA THR A 76 -4.76 -4.57 -15.77
C THR A 76 -4.27 -5.00 -17.16
N ARG A 77 -4.70 -6.14 -17.70
CA ARG A 77 -4.36 -6.60 -19.06
C ARG A 77 -5.41 -6.29 -20.12
N ALA A 78 -6.62 -5.89 -19.71
CA ALA A 78 -7.72 -5.65 -20.64
C ALA A 78 -7.35 -4.59 -21.72
N PRO A 79 -7.73 -4.76 -23.00
CA PRO A 79 -7.42 -3.78 -24.04
C PRO A 79 -8.00 -2.38 -23.74
N SER A 80 -9.25 -2.35 -23.27
CA SER A 80 -9.90 -1.17 -22.70
C SER A 80 -9.76 -1.24 -21.18
N TYR A 81 -8.82 -0.49 -20.62
CA TYR A 81 -8.64 -0.49 -19.17
C TYR A 81 -9.44 0.65 -18.52
N PRO A 82 -9.92 0.43 -17.29
CA PRO A 82 -10.62 1.48 -16.55
C PRO A 82 -9.67 2.63 -16.24
N ARG A 83 -10.13 3.87 -16.48
CA ARG A 83 -9.35 5.09 -16.16
C ARG A 83 -8.90 5.16 -14.70
N PHE A 84 -9.64 4.52 -13.79
CA PHE A 84 -9.30 4.52 -12.37
C PHE A 84 -7.98 3.82 -12.04
N LEU A 85 -7.45 2.96 -12.92
CA LEU A 85 -6.16 2.29 -12.66
C LEU A 85 -5.01 3.29 -12.49
N ALA A 86 -5.06 4.40 -13.24
CA ALA A 86 -4.09 5.48 -13.12
C ALA A 86 -4.18 6.21 -11.76
N GLU A 87 -5.31 6.11 -11.06
CA GLU A 87 -5.53 6.76 -9.76
C GLU A 87 -5.08 5.91 -8.58
N VAL A 88 -4.77 4.64 -8.80
CA VAL A 88 -4.37 3.70 -7.75
C VAL A 88 -3.01 4.09 -7.20
N GLN A 89 -2.97 4.40 -5.90
CA GLN A 89 -1.75 4.78 -5.18
C GLN A 89 -1.30 3.71 -4.17
N HIS A 90 -2.27 2.97 -3.65
CA HIS A 90 -2.10 1.98 -2.60
C HIS A 90 -2.80 0.67 -3.00
N ILE A 91 -2.07 -0.43 -2.96
CA ILE A 91 -2.65 -1.76 -3.14
C ILE A 91 -2.37 -2.58 -1.90
N LYS A 92 -3.41 -3.19 -1.34
CA LYS A 92 -3.26 -4.22 -0.31
C LYS A 92 -3.49 -5.60 -0.92
N ILE A 93 -2.51 -6.48 -0.75
CA ILE A 93 -2.49 -7.85 -1.27
C ILE A 93 -2.32 -8.77 -0.08
N ASP A 94 -2.96 -9.93 -0.10
CA ASP A 94 -2.74 -10.94 0.92
C ASP A 94 -1.80 -12.07 0.45
N GLY A 95 -1.37 -12.90 1.41
CA GLY A 95 -0.54 -14.08 1.15
C GLY A 95 -1.21 -15.18 0.31
N THR A 96 -2.43 -14.96 -0.20
CA THR A 96 -3.13 -15.93 -1.07
C THR A 96 -2.99 -15.61 -2.55
N ALA A 97 -2.48 -14.43 -2.91
CA ALA A 97 -2.16 -14.09 -4.29
C ALA A 97 -1.05 -15.01 -4.83
N LYS A 98 -1.28 -15.59 -6.00
CA LYS A 98 -0.28 -16.45 -6.64
C LYS A 98 0.87 -15.62 -7.23
N PRO A 99 2.13 -16.04 -7.08
CA PRO A 99 3.28 -15.34 -7.67
C PRO A 99 3.12 -15.06 -9.17
N GLU A 100 2.54 -16.00 -9.92
CA GLU A 100 2.31 -15.84 -11.35
C GLU A 100 1.32 -14.71 -11.64
N ALA A 101 0.24 -14.60 -10.86
CA ALA A 101 -0.74 -13.54 -11.01
C ALA A 101 -0.14 -12.16 -10.67
N ILE A 102 0.81 -12.09 -9.73
CA ILE A 102 1.54 -10.86 -9.38
C ILE A 102 2.36 -10.40 -10.58
N LEU A 103 3.12 -11.30 -11.20
CA LEU A 103 3.94 -11.02 -12.37
C LEU A 103 3.13 -10.66 -13.63
N GLU A 104 1.83 -10.98 -13.67
CA GLU A 104 0.95 -10.63 -14.79
C GLU A 104 0.41 -9.19 -14.75
N VAL A 105 0.59 -8.48 -13.63
CA VAL A 105 0.09 -7.11 -13.48
C VAL A 105 0.81 -6.18 -14.47
N GLN A 106 0.07 -5.32 -15.17
CA GLN A 106 0.66 -4.27 -16.01
C GLN A 106 0.90 -3.01 -15.17
N VAL A 107 2.07 -2.93 -14.51
CA VAL A 107 2.39 -1.87 -13.54
C VAL A 107 2.45 -0.48 -14.17
N GLU A 108 2.72 -0.40 -15.48
CA GLU A 108 2.75 0.84 -16.25
C GLU A 108 1.38 1.54 -16.27
N ARG A 109 0.30 0.78 -16.07
CA ARG A 109 -1.07 1.31 -15.96
C ARG A 109 -1.41 1.83 -14.56
N LEU A 110 -0.55 1.56 -13.58
CA LEU A 110 -0.67 1.99 -12.19
C LEU A 110 0.33 3.14 -11.93
N SER A 111 0.28 4.17 -12.77
CA SER A 111 1.30 5.23 -12.82
C SER A 111 1.46 6.03 -11.53
N ARG A 112 0.46 6.02 -10.64
CA ARG A 112 0.49 6.68 -9.33
C ARG A 112 0.77 5.72 -8.17
N LEU A 113 1.00 4.43 -8.43
CA LEU A 113 1.25 3.44 -7.39
C LEU A 113 2.55 3.77 -6.66
N THR A 114 2.44 4.02 -5.37
CA THR A 114 3.61 4.33 -4.51
C THR A 114 3.72 3.40 -3.32
N SER A 115 2.69 2.60 -3.06
CA SER A 115 2.57 1.87 -1.82
C SER A 115 1.91 0.50 -2.02
N ILE A 116 2.50 -0.51 -1.39
CA ILE A 116 1.89 -1.84 -1.27
C ILE A 116 1.88 -2.26 0.20
N CYS A 117 0.74 -2.81 0.62
CA CYS A 117 0.61 -3.55 1.87
C CYS A 117 0.47 -5.03 1.55
N VAL A 118 1.36 -5.85 2.09
CA VAL A 118 1.39 -7.30 1.95
C VAL A 118 0.94 -7.90 3.27
N ALA A 119 -0.34 -8.22 3.37
CA ALA A 119 -0.95 -8.78 4.56
C ALA A 119 -0.92 -10.32 4.49
N GLY A 120 0.00 -10.99 5.16
CA GLY A 120 0.13 -12.43 4.94
C GLY A 120 0.69 -13.25 6.09
N ASP A 121 -0.17 -14.09 6.66
CA ASP A 121 0.24 -15.43 7.09
C ASP A 121 0.30 -16.27 5.79
N LEU A 122 1.49 -16.38 5.18
CA LEU A 122 1.67 -17.20 3.98
C LEU A 122 1.17 -18.62 4.30
N ARG A 123 0.08 -19.05 3.64
CA ARG A 123 -0.48 -20.38 3.88
C ARG A 123 0.54 -21.44 3.47
N ASP A 124 0.54 -22.56 4.18
CA ASP A 124 1.39 -23.72 3.90
C ASP A 124 1.27 -24.11 2.41
N GLY A 125 2.32 -23.84 1.63
CA GLY A 125 2.40 -24.20 0.21
C GLY A 125 3.05 -23.15 -0.69
N VAL A 126 2.96 -21.85 -0.36
CA VAL A 126 3.65 -20.81 -1.12
C VAL A 126 5.05 -20.61 -0.55
N LYS A 127 6.09 -20.70 -1.38
CA LYS A 127 7.46 -20.43 -0.94
C LYS A 127 7.64 -18.91 -0.79
N ASP A 128 8.05 -18.47 0.40
CA ASP A 128 8.36 -17.06 0.72
C ASP A 128 9.20 -16.40 -0.40
N VAL A 129 10.23 -17.10 -0.87
CA VAL A 129 11.15 -16.60 -1.91
C VAL A 129 10.44 -16.34 -3.24
N GLU A 130 9.54 -17.21 -3.68
CA GLU A 130 8.84 -17.07 -4.95
C GLU A 130 7.84 -15.89 -4.88
N TYR A 131 7.12 -15.79 -3.77
CA TYR A 131 6.11 -14.75 -3.55
C TYR A 131 6.72 -13.35 -3.39
N TYR A 132 7.65 -13.17 -2.45
CA TYR A 132 8.33 -11.88 -2.26
C TYR A 132 9.21 -11.53 -3.46
N GLY A 133 9.78 -12.54 -4.13
CA GLY A 133 10.49 -12.37 -5.39
C GLY A 133 9.59 -11.88 -6.52
N ALA A 134 8.32 -12.27 -6.57
CA ALA A 134 7.36 -11.74 -7.54
C ALA A 134 7.01 -10.26 -7.23
N ILE A 135 6.77 -9.93 -5.96
CA ILE A 135 6.45 -8.55 -5.54
C ILE A 135 7.59 -7.58 -5.88
N SER A 136 8.81 -7.91 -5.50
CA SER A 136 9.98 -7.06 -5.73
C SER A 136 10.26 -6.83 -7.22
N ARG A 137 10.11 -7.87 -8.05
CA ARG A 137 10.25 -7.75 -9.51
C ARG A 137 9.15 -6.91 -10.14
N GLN A 138 7.92 -7.06 -9.66
CA GLN A 138 6.77 -6.40 -10.26
C GLN A 138 6.63 -4.92 -9.85
N PHE A 139 7.06 -4.58 -8.63
CA PHE A 139 6.86 -3.26 -8.05
C PHE A 139 8.20 -2.65 -7.57
N PRO A 140 9.19 -2.45 -8.45
CA PRO A 140 10.53 -2.02 -8.03
C PRO A 140 10.58 -0.58 -7.48
N CYS A 141 9.67 0.30 -7.91
CA CYS A 141 9.69 1.73 -7.57
C CYS A 141 8.78 2.11 -6.38
N LEU A 142 8.53 1.18 -5.46
CA LEU A 142 7.70 1.46 -4.29
C LEU A 142 8.39 2.42 -3.32
N LYS A 143 7.64 3.41 -2.85
CA LYS A 143 8.08 4.33 -1.79
C LYS A 143 7.69 3.84 -0.40
N ARG A 144 6.59 3.09 -0.30
CA ARG A 144 6.04 2.60 0.98
C ARG A 144 5.71 1.12 0.89
N LEU A 145 6.26 0.33 1.81
CA LEU A 145 6.02 -1.10 1.90
C LEU A 145 5.57 -1.45 3.31
N ASP A 146 4.45 -2.13 3.42
CA ASP A 146 3.93 -2.64 4.68
C ASP A 146 3.84 -4.17 4.63
N LEU A 147 4.46 -4.86 5.57
CA LEU A 147 4.59 -6.31 5.64
C LEU A 147 3.84 -6.87 6.85
N VAL A 148 2.54 -6.62 6.92
CA VAL A 148 1.70 -7.05 8.05
C VAL A 148 1.60 -8.57 8.12
N GLY A 149 2.10 -9.15 9.21
CA GLY A 149 2.00 -10.59 9.45
C GLY A 149 2.95 -11.44 8.61
N ALA A 150 3.77 -10.81 7.76
CA ALA A 150 4.70 -11.48 6.86
C ALA A 150 5.61 -12.46 7.60
N VAL A 151 5.89 -13.59 6.95
CA VAL A 151 6.75 -14.64 7.50
C VAL A 151 7.96 -14.78 6.60
N PHE A 152 9.15 -14.53 7.16
CA PHE A 152 10.42 -14.74 6.49
C PHE A 152 11.19 -15.82 7.24
N ARG A 153 11.29 -17.02 6.65
CA ARG A 153 12.04 -18.13 7.26
C ARG A 153 13.53 -17.83 7.50
N LYS A 154 14.11 -16.97 6.65
CA LYS A 154 15.52 -16.57 6.71
C LYS A 154 15.64 -15.06 6.68
N ARG A 155 16.51 -14.51 7.54
CA ARG A 155 16.87 -13.09 7.53
C ARG A 155 17.45 -12.65 6.19
N SER A 156 18.25 -13.49 5.54
CA SER A 156 18.85 -13.18 4.24
C SER A 156 17.78 -12.92 3.18
N THR A 157 16.70 -13.70 3.16
CA THR A 157 15.58 -13.52 2.21
C THR A 157 14.86 -12.19 2.42
N LEU A 158 14.67 -11.74 3.66
CA LEU A 158 14.13 -10.40 3.95
C LEU A 158 15.06 -9.31 3.42
N LEU A 159 16.37 -9.42 3.68
CA LEU A 159 17.35 -8.42 3.24
C LEU A 159 17.46 -8.35 1.71
N GLU A 160 17.52 -9.50 1.03
CA GLU A 160 17.50 -9.57 -0.44
C GLU A 160 16.23 -8.94 -1.01
N PHE A 161 15.07 -9.26 -0.43
CA PHE A 161 13.79 -8.68 -0.83
C PHE A 161 13.79 -7.15 -0.67
N LEU A 162 14.19 -6.63 0.51
CA LEU A 162 14.24 -5.19 0.77
C LEU A 162 15.27 -4.46 -0.11
N SER A 163 16.39 -5.11 -0.43
CA SER A 163 17.42 -4.54 -1.31
C SER A 163 16.94 -4.32 -2.76
N SER A 164 15.80 -4.89 -3.13
CA SER A 164 15.21 -4.73 -4.46
C SER A 164 14.45 -3.40 -4.64
N PHE A 165 14.25 -2.62 -3.57
CA PHE A 165 13.49 -1.37 -3.61
C PHE A 165 14.41 -0.17 -3.37
N ALA A 166 14.95 0.41 -4.45
CA ALA A 166 15.89 1.53 -4.36
C ALA A 166 15.26 2.82 -3.80
N ASP A 167 13.97 3.03 -4.08
CA ASP A 167 13.23 4.24 -3.72
C ASP A 167 12.40 4.10 -2.43
N LEU A 168 12.63 3.04 -1.66
CA LEU A 168 11.84 2.76 -0.47
C LEU A 168 12.13 3.79 0.64
N GLN A 169 11.09 4.53 1.02
CA GLN A 169 11.14 5.58 2.04
C GLN A 169 10.51 5.15 3.37
N SER A 170 9.51 4.28 3.31
CA SER A 170 8.79 3.81 4.49
C SER A 170 8.65 2.29 4.45
N LEU A 171 8.99 1.66 5.58
CA LEU A 171 8.87 0.22 5.79
C LEU A 171 8.15 -0.04 7.11
N ALA A 172 6.98 -0.67 7.05
CA ALA A 172 6.30 -1.22 8.21
C ALA A 172 6.46 -2.74 8.20
N LEU A 173 6.91 -3.31 9.32
CA LEU A 173 7.12 -4.76 9.46
C LEU A 173 6.00 -5.46 10.24
N GLY A 174 5.07 -4.71 10.86
CA GLY A 174 3.93 -5.25 11.60
C GLY A 174 4.27 -6.39 12.58
N ASN A 175 3.26 -7.15 13.02
CA ASN A 175 3.47 -8.35 13.81
C ASN A 175 4.03 -9.50 12.95
N THR A 176 5.29 -9.41 12.54
CA THR A 176 6.01 -10.52 11.89
C THR A 176 6.17 -11.67 12.88
N LYS A 177 5.41 -12.76 12.69
CA LYS A 177 5.29 -13.83 13.69
C LYS A 177 6.55 -14.67 13.85
N ARG A 178 7.49 -14.67 12.90
CA ARG A 178 8.71 -15.49 12.94
C ARG A 178 9.85 -14.90 12.10
N ILE A 179 10.88 -14.39 12.76
CA ILE A 179 12.25 -14.35 12.23
C ILE A 179 13.07 -15.32 13.09
N THR A 180 13.02 -16.61 12.76
CA THR A 180 13.86 -17.61 13.45
C THR A 180 15.27 -17.53 12.90
N ALA A 181 16.22 -16.98 13.67
CA ALA A 181 17.64 -17.12 13.38
C ALA A 181 18.13 -18.49 13.86
N PRO A 182 18.66 -19.37 12.98
CA PRO A 182 19.49 -20.48 13.44
C PRO A 182 20.94 -19.98 13.54
N GLY A 183 21.46 -19.88 14.76
CA GLY A 183 22.91 -19.76 14.99
C GLY A 183 23.34 -18.55 15.83
N LYS A 184 24.14 -18.82 16.87
CA LYS A 184 24.95 -17.83 17.60
C LYS A 184 25.85 -17.09 16.62
N ILE A 185 25.78 -15.76 16.56
CA ILE A 185 26.71 -14.94 15.78
C ILE A 185 27.55 -14.10 16.74
N HIS A 186 28.86 -14.32 16.70
CA HIS A 186 29.88 -13.48 17.31
C HIS A 186 29.95 -12.12 16.57
N SER A 187 30.00 -11.04 17.34
CA SER A 187 30.11 -9.67 16.85
C SER A 187 31.53 -9.33 16.38
N ARG A 188 31.73 -9.01 15.09
CA ARG A 188 32.78 -8.08 14.61
C ARG A 188 32.64 -7.80 13.11
N LEU A 189 32.50 -6.53 12.71
CA LEU A 189 33.49 -5.79 11.92
C LEU A 189 33.06 -4.36 11.54
N VAL A 190 34.09 -3.52 11.51
CA VAL A 190 34.24 -2.08 11.22
C VAL A 190 34.11 -1.76 9.73
N GLY A 191 33.71 -0.52 9.36
CA GLY A 191 34.15 0.11 8.10
C GLY A 191 33.25 1.22 7.52
N GLN A 192 33.81 2.44 7.41
CA GLN A 192 33.31 3.67 6.73
C GLN A 192 33.04 3.43 5.21
N ALA A 193 32.40 4.27 4.38
CA ALA A 193 32.41 5.73 4.28
C ALA A 193 31.34 6.29 3.30
N ALA A 194 31.12 7.60 3.42
CA ALA A 194 30.91 8.63 2.37
C ALA A 194 29.62 8.68 1.52
N GLY A 195 29.05 9.89 1.46
CA GLY A 195 28.51 10.45 0.22
C GLY A 195 26.98 10.54 0.11
N ASN A 196 26.53 11.79 0.08
CA ASN A 196 25.26 12.36 -0.37
C ASN A 196 23.96 12.06 0.39
N GLU A 197 23.32 13.18 0.70
CA GLU A 197 22.21 13.42 1.61
C GLU A 197 20.86 13.20 0.91
N SER A 198 20.07 12.29 1.48
CA SER A 198 18.60 12.39 1.59
C SER A 198 18.19 11.38 2.64
N LEU A 199 18.05 11.84 3.89
CA LEU A 199 17.65 11.00 5.02
C LEU A 199 16.17 10.62 4.85
N ALA A 200 15.90 9.42 4.35
CA ALA A 200 14.57 8.83 4.44
C ALA A 200 14.34 8.35 5.87
N GLU A 201 13.32 8.90 6.54
CA GLU A 201 12.90 8.49 7.87
C GLU A 201 12.13 7.17 7.77
N VAL A 202 12.76 6.06 8.17
CA VAL A 202 12.11 4.75 8.18
C VAL A 202 11.54 4.49 9.57
N VAL A 203 10.24 4.70 9.71
CA VAL A 203 9.51 4.42 10.95
C VAL A 203 9.23 2.92 11.05
N VAL A 204 10.03 2.21 11.85
CA VAL A 204 9.79 0.80 12.18
C VAL A 204 8.84 0.72 13.38
N LEU A 205 7.54 0.55 13.12
CA LEU A 205 6.56 0.28 14.18
C LEU A 205 6.56 -1.22 14.48
N HIS A 206 7.03 -1.61 15.67
CA HIS A 206 7.01 -2.99 16.14
C HIS A 206 6.07 -3.14 17.33
N GLY A 207 5.17 -4.13 17.28
CA GLY A 207 4.45 -4.61 18.44
C GLY A 207 5.41 -5.28 19.42
N ASP A 208 5.55 -4.69 20.59
CA ASP A 208 5.98 -5.23 21.89
C ASP A 208 7.43 -5.70 22.17
N ARG A 209 8.41 -5.71 21.27
CA ARG A 209 9.84 -5.88 21.67
C ARG A 209 10.84 -5.11 20.80
N CYS A 210 11.69 -4.32 21.46
CA CYS A 210 12.75 -3.52 20.85
C CYS A 210 13.90 -4.42 20.38
N LEU A 211 14.16 -4.45 19.07
CA LEU A 211 15.49 -4.72 18.56
C LEU A 211 16.16 -3.36 18.32
N THR A 212 17.27 -3.11 19.00
CA THR A 212 18.05 -1.89 18.83
C THR A 212 18.49 -1.71 17.37
N PRO A 213 18.41 -0.50 16.78
CA PRO A 213 18.50 -0.28 15.33
C PRO A 213 19.91 -0.45 14.73
N ALA A 214 20.93 -0.73 15.54
CA ALA A 214 22.34 -0.69 15.12
C ALA A 214 22.74 -1.69 14.01
N TYR A 215 21.84 -2.59 13.58
CA TYR A 215 22.15 -3.71 12.69
C TYR A 215 21.43 -3.68 11.34
N LEU A 216 20.69 -2.62 11.03
CA LEU A 216 20.04 -2.41 9.75
C LEU A 216 20.43 -1.02 9.25
N TYR A 217 21.46 -0.95 8.41
CA TYR A 217 21.94 0.24 7.69
C TYR A 217 22.38 1.47 8.55
N PRO A 218 23.59 2.01 8.34
CA PRO A 218 24.04 3.23 9.03
C PRO A 218 23.34 4.52 8.59
N LYS A 219 22.26 4.45 7.78
CA LYS A 219 21.51 5.59 7.24
C LYS A 219 20.04 5.68 7.70
N LEU A 220 19.60 4.80 8.61
CA LEU A 220 18.21 4.79 9.10
C LEU A 220 18.09 5.55 10.44
N SER A 221 17.40 6.69 10.42
CA SER A 221 16.92 7.32 11.66
C SER A 221 15.55 6.72 12.00
N ALA A 222 15.41 6.22 13.22
CA ALA A 222 14.17 5.64 13.73
C ALA A 222 13.62 6.51 14.86
N THR A 223 12.39 7.01 14.69
CA THR A 223 11.59 7.67 15.72
C THR A 223 10.61 6.65 16.29
N CYS A 224 10.81 6.24 17.54
CA CYS A 224 9.83 5.44 18.28
C CYS A 224 8.70 6.36 18.77
N LEU A 225 7.50 6.24 18.21
CA LEU A 225 6.32 6.87 18.80
C LEU A 225 5.84 6.03 20.00
N PRO A 226 5.57 6.66 21.16
CA PRO A 226 5.07 5.95 22.33
C PRO A 226 3.66 5.43 22.08
N ASN A 227 3.46 4.16 22.44
CA ASN A 227 2.18 3.47 22.37
C ASN A 227 1.28 4.01 23.51
N SER A 228 0.37 4.95 23.22
CA SER A 228 -0.60 5.44 24.20
C SER A 228 -1.74 4.44 24.35
N ARG A 229 -1.49 3.36 25.11
CA ARG A 229 -2.58 2.63 25.76
C ARG A 229 -2.89 3.32 27.08
N ALA A 230 -3.99 4.06 27.11
CA ALA A 230 -4.70 4.32 28.35
C ALA A 230 -5.39 3.02 28.74
N ASP A 231 -4.82 2.33 29.72
CA ASP A 231 -5.55 1.35 30.51
C ASP A 231 -6.46 2.13 31.46
N ASP A 232 -7.74 2.28 31.11
CA ASP A 232 -8.75 2.72 32.07
C ASP A 232 -9.25 1.49 32.85
N SER A 233 -9.06 1.58 34.16
CA SER A 233 -9.57 0.67 35.20
C SER A 233 -11.04 0.92 35.49
#